data_AF-A0A5P9I3H7-F1
#
_entry.id   AF-A0A5P9I3H7-F1
#
_cell.length_a   1.000
_cell.length_b   1.000
_cell.length_c   1.000
_cell.angle_alpha   90.00
_cell.angle_beta   90.00
_cell.angle_gamma   90.00
#
_symmetry.space_group_name_H-M   'P 1'
#
loop_
_entity.id
_entity.type
_entity.pdbx_description
1 polymer ?
#
loop_
_entity_poly.entity_id
_entity_poly.type
_entity_poly.pdbx_seq_one_letter_code
_entity_poly.pdbx_strand_id
1 'polypeptide(L)'
;MNIARFVMIAVPLGVVLIYFVMQSLTVDEAAHRDLVEDGKLMEDLRKRSFPGLYEAIEAGFPEEYGKHVDEIEEIALDTDVSRYDLGPELLAESDAFVAELRAENAVHIRNAGRDPLLEIQRAQLALLKGLSETPKLCLAVAKGGLSELSRVELSRIEPNLHGRWLTAQFAAMAAGRDMPEAFEKPSEEDWRIFLKGWRDAEGETTPAMQAYLWSNEEDPGLYCEGAIGFARRLIADTTPSGLRILADYTASLAR
;
A
#
# COMPACT_ATOMS: atom_id res chain seq x y z
N MET A 1 1.74 -24.51 -28.19
CA MET A 1 1.62 -23.10 -28.62
C MET A 1 0.29 -22.56 -28.12
N ASN A 2 0.32 -21.77 -27.04
CA ASN A 2 -0.68 -20.74 -26.74
C ASN A 2 -0.11 -19.86 -25.62
N ILE A 3 0.73 -18.94 -26.07
CA ILE A 3 1.47 -17.91 -25.33
C ILE A 3 0.51 -16.82 -24.77
N ALA A 4 -0.79 -16.94 -25.01
CA ALA A 4 -1.80 -15.94 -24.69
C ALA A 4 -2.39 -16.01 -23.26
N ARG A 5 -1.86 -16.86 -22.36
CA ARG A 5 -2.31 -16.93 -20.95
C ARG A 5 -1.26 -16.49 -19.93
N PHE A 6 -0.05 -16.15 -20.35
CA PHE A 6 1.04 -15.69 -19.48
C PHE A 6 1.20 -14.15 -19.42
N VAL A 7 0.26 -13.39 -20.00
CA VAL A 7 0.41 -11.92 -20.18
C VAL A 7 -0.64 -11.10 -19.38
N MET A 8 -1.19 -11.64 -18.29
CA MET A 8 -2.11 -10.90 -17.40
C MET A 8 -1.61 -10.81 -15.95
N ILE A 9 -0.30 -10.64 -15.77
CA ILE A 9 0.29 -10.23 -14.48
C ILE A 9 1.39 -9.21 -14.83
N ALA A 10 1.04 -7.92 -14.81
CA ALA A 10 2.00 -6.84 -15.00
C ALA A 10 1.64 -5.71 -14.02
N VAL A 11 1.95 -5.99 -12.76
CA VAL A 11 2.36 -5.12 -11.64
C VAL A 11 2.18 -3.59 -11.85
N PRO A 12 1.30 -2.94 -11.06
CA PRO A 12 1.16 -1.49 -11.03
C PRO A 12 2.07 -0.89 -9.95
N LEU A 13 3.35 -0.64 -10.25
CA LEU A 13 4.16 0.31 -9.48
C LEU A 13 5.19 0.94 -10.41
N GLY A 14 5.28 2.27 -10.36
CA GLY A 14 6.04 3.06 -11.32
C GLY A 14 6.05 4.52 -10.91
N VAL A 15 6.36 4.79 -9.64
CA VAL A 15 6.47 6.16 -9.10
C VAL A 15 7.93 6.61 -8.93
N VAL A 16 8.92 5.73 -9.11
CA VAL A 16 10.35 6.10 -8.97
C VAL A 16 11.06 6.37 -10.32
N LEU A 17 10.43 6.05 -11.45
CA LEU A 17 11.07 5.99 -12.78
C LEU A 17 11.64 7.32 -13.29
N ILE A 18 11.03 8.49 -13.00
CA ILE A 18 11.46 9.75 -13.63
C ILE A 18 12.69 10.35 -12.95
N TYR A 19 12.80 10.24 -11.62
CA TYR A 19 13.95 10.79 -10.88
C TYR A 19 15.19 9.89 -11.03
N PHE A 20 14.98 8.58 -11.09
CA PHE A 20 16.07 7.61 -11.21
C PHE A 20 16.68 7.58 -12.60
N VAL A 21 15.89 7.69 -13.68
CA VAL A 21 16.43 7.78 -15.05
C VAL A 21 17.35 9.00 -15.20
N MET A 22 17.06 10.12 -14.53
CA MET A 22 17.97 11.28 -14.55
C MET A 22 19.23 11.08 -13.70
N GLN A 23 19.19 10.29 -12.62
CA GLN A 23 20.36 10.04 -11.77
C GLN A 23 21.22 8.84 -12.18
N SER A 24 20.63 7.77 -12.73
CA SER A 24 21.38 6.66 -13.35
C SER A 24 22.17 7.13 -14.57
N LEU A 25 21.73 8.20 -15.25
CA LEU A 25 22.51 8.92 -16.26
C LEU A 25 23.69 9.73 -15.70
N THR A 26 23.82 9.87 -14.37
CA THR A 26 24.88 10.66 -13.70
C THR A 26 25.81 9.86 -12.79
N VAL A 27 25.51 8.59 -12.50
CA VAL A 27 26.32 7.76 -11.60
C VAL A 27 27.06 6.71 -12.44
N ASP A 28 28.39 6.84 -12.54
CA ASP A 28 29.26 5.87 -13.20
C ASP A 28 29.12 4.46 -12.58
N GLU A 29 29.29 3.39 -13.36
CA GLU A 29 29.43 1.98 -12.91
C GLU A 29 30.39 1.80 -11.73
N ALA A 30 31.48 2.59 -11.73
CA ALA A 30 32.43 2.62 -10.63
C ALA A 30 31.72 2.98 -9.32
N ALA A 31 30.82 3.97 -9.33
CA ALA A 31 30.08 4.35 -8.14
C ALA A 31 29.04 3.31 -7.69
N HIS A 32 28.46 2.47 -8.55
CA HIS A 32 27.55 1.39 -8.09
C HIS A 32 28.32 0.20 -7.52
N ARG A 33 29.44 -0.20 -8.14
CA ARG A 33 30.33 -1.21 -7.56
C ARG A 33 30.99 -0.73 -6.28
N ASP A 34 31.43 0.52 -6.24
CA ASP A 34 31.94 1.16 -5.03
C ASP A 34 30.86 1.22 -3.95
N LEU A 35 29.58 1.42 -4.29
CA LEU A 35 28.46 1.36 -3.32
C LEU A 35 28.20 -0.06 -2.80
N VAL A 36 28.40 -1.10 -3.62
CA VAL A 36 28.35 -2.50 -3.16
C VAL A 36 29.55 -2.81 -2.27
N GLU A 37 30.76 -2.48 -2.71
CA GLU A 37 32.00 -2.69 -1.96
C GLU A 37 32.04 -1.90 -0.63
N ASP A 38 31.41 -0.71 -0.59
CA ASP A 38 31.24 0.11 0.61
C ASP A 38 30.03 -0.30 1.48
N GLY A 39 29.20 -1.25 1.04
CA GLY A 39 27.98 -1.68 1.75
C GLY A 39 26.88 -0.60 1.83
N LYS A 40 26.85 0.34 0.89
CA LYS A 40 25.93 1.50 0.86
C LYS A 40 24.83 1.40 -0.19
N LEU A 41 24.83 0.37 -1.05
CA LEU A 41 23.84 0.23 -2.12
C LEU A 41 22.40 0.24 -1.59
N MET A 42 22.12 -0.56 -0.56
CA MET A 42 20.80 -0.58 0.07
C MET A 42 20.43 0.72 0.77
N GLU A 43 21.41 1.47 1.30
CA GLU A 43 21.15 2.79 1.88
C GLU A 43 20.70 3.79 0.81
N ASP A 44 21.31 3.75 -0.37
CA ASP A 44 20.94 4.60 -1.51
C ASP A 44 19.58 4.21 -2.12
N LEU A 45 19.30 2.91 -2.25
CA LEU A 45 17.97 2.42 -2.66
C LEU A 45 16.88 2.83 -1.65
N ARG A 46 17.15 2.71 -0.34
CA ARG A 46 16.24 3.15 0.72
C ARG A 46 15.91 4.64 0.63
N LYS A 47 16.91 5.50 0.38
CA LYS A 47 16.71 6.95 0.19
C LYS A 47 15.79 7.29 -0.99
N ARG A 48 15.75 6.42 -2.00
CA ARG A 48 14.96 6.59 -3.22
C ARG A 48 13.57 5.94 -3.12
N SER A 49 13.41 5.02 -2.17
CA SER A 49 12.14 4.39 -1.82
C SER A 49 11.28 5.28 -0.90
N PHE A 50 10.11 4.76 -0.52
CA PHE A 50 9.27 5.42 0.47
C PHE A 50 9.89 5.40 1.87
N PRO A 51 9.92 6.54 2.59
CA PRO A 51 10.43 6.60 3.96
C PRO A 51 9.75 5.55 4.87
N GLY A 52 10.55 4.77 5.59
CA GLY A 52 10.09 3.75 6.56
C GLY A 52 9.64 2.41 5.96
N LEU A 53 9.49 2.28 4.64
CA LEU A 53 9.02 1.04 4.01
C LEU A 53 9.99 -0.12 4.23
N TYR A 54 11.25 0.05 3.81
CA TYR A 54 12.25 -1.01 3.97
C TYR A 54 12.63 -1.25 5.43
N GLU A 55 12.48 -0.28 6.32
CA GLU A 55 12.64 -0.48 7.77
C GLU A 55 11.54 -1.40 8.32
N ALA A 56 10.28 -1.21 7.88
CA ALA A 56 9.19 -2.09 8.25
C ALA A 56 9.32 -3.49 7.63
N ILE A 57 9.82 -3.58 6.39
CA ILE A 57 10.08 -4.87 5.74
C ILE A 57 11.23 -5.59 6.44
N GLU A 58 12.36 -4.93 6.70
CA GLU A 58 13.50 -5.53 7.42
C GLU A 58 13.10 -6.02 8.81
N ALA A 59 12.30 -5.23 9.55
CA ALA A 59 11.84 -5.62 10.88
C ALA A 59 10.82 -6.78 10.87
N GLY A 60 9.93 -6.81 9.86
CA GLY A 60 8.84 -7.78 9.78
C GLY A 60 9.16 -9.05 8.98
N PHE A 61 10.11 -8.97 8.05
CA PHE A 61 10.45 -10.00 7.06
C PHE A 61 11.99 -10.06 6.88
N PRO A 62 12.75 -10.31 7.96
CA PRO A 62 14.21 -10.19 7.92
C PRO A 62 14.87 -11.22 6.99
N GLU A 63 14.30 -12.42 6.85
CA GLU A 63 14.83 -13.46 5.98
C GLU A 63 14.59 -13.12 4.50
N GLU A 64 13.39 -12.69 4.15
CA GLU A 64 13.02 -12.26 2.80
C GLU A 64 13.77 -10.99 2.41
N TYR A 65 13.90 -10.04 3.34
CA TYR A 65 14.70 -8.84 3.13
C TYR A 65 16.18 -9.16 2.90
N GLY A 66 16.76 -10.09 3.67
CA GLY A 66 18.15 -10.52 3.49
C GLY A 66 18.40 -11.09 2.09
N LYS A 67 17.51 -11.97 1.61
CA LYS A 67 17.58 -12.51 0.24
C LYS A 67 17.48 -11.42 -0.83
N HIS A 68 16.56 -10.47 -0.64
CA HIS A 68 16.42 -9.32 -1.55
C HIS A 68 17.71 -8.48 -1.60
N VAL A 69 18.39 -8.28 -0.47
CA VAL A 69 19.70 -7.60 -0.46
C VAL A 69 20.73 -8.37 -1.28
N ASP A 70 20.82 -9.70 -1.09
CA ASP A 70 21.74 -10.55 -1.85
C ASP A 70 21.46 -10.49 -3.37
N GLU A 71 20.18 -10.53 -3.77
CA GLU A 71 19.74 -10.46 -5.17
C GLU A 71 20.07 -9.09 -5.81
N ILE A 72 19.86 -8.00 -5.06
CA ILE A 72 20.22 -6.64 -5.48
C ILE A 72 21.74 -6.50 -5.65
N GLU A 73 22.54 -7.08 -4.77
CA GLU A 73 24.00 -7.08 -4.89
C GLU A 73 24.48 -7.92 -6.09
N GLU A 74 23.83 -9.06 -6.37
CA GLU A 74 24.14 -9.88 -7.56
C GLU A 74 23.90 -9.10 -8.85
N ILE A 75 22.73 -8.45 -8.99
CA ILE A 75 22.41 -7.59 -10.15
C ILE A 75 23.43 -6.45 -10.27
N ALA A 76 23.79 -5.80 -9.15
CA ALA A 76 24.74 -4.69 -9.14
C ALA A 76 26.17 -5.08 -9.56
N LEU A 77 26.54 -6.35 -9.35
CA LEU A 77 27.86 -6.89 -9.72
C LEU A 77 27.88 -7.54 -11.11
N ASP A 78 26.72 -7.79 -11.73
CA ASP A 78 26.63 -8.41 -13.05
C ASP A 78 27.30 -7.53 -14.13
N THR A 79 28.20 -8.15 -14.90
CA THR A 79 28.91 -7.50 -16.01
C THR A 79 28.13 -7.56 -17.33
N ASP A 80 27.09 -8.39 -17.41
CA ASP A 80 26.30 -8.61 -18.62
C ASP A 80 25.15 -7.60 -18.77
N VAL A 81 24.75 -6.95 -17.66
CA VAL A 81 23.79 -5.85 -17.67
C VAL A 81 24.46 -4.58 -18.19
N SER A 82 23.87 -3.98 -19.23
CA SER A 82 24.34 -2.70 -19.75
C SER A 82 24.21 -1.62 -18.68
N ARG A 83 25.26 -0.81 -18.52
CA ARG A 83 25.36 0.31 -17.58
C ARG A 83 24.12 1.23 -17.55
N TYR A 84 23.48 1.43 -18.70
CA TYR A 84 22.30 2.29 -18.81
C TYR A 84 21.03 1.65 -18.23
N ASP A 85 21.02 0.33 -18.10
CA ASP A 85 19.88 -0.48 -17.71
C ASP A 85 19.94 -0.93 -16.23
N LEU A 86 21.14 -0.90 -15.62
CA LEU A 86 21.35 -1.34 -14.23
C LEU A 86 20.43 -0.64 -13.22
N GLY A 87 20.33 0.69 -13.30
CA GLY A 87 19.47 1.46 -12.41
C GLY A 87 17.99 1.08 -12.49
N PRO A 88 17.40 1.11 -13.71
CA PRO A 88 16.06 0.59 -13.95
C PRO A 88 15.84 -0.86 -13.49
N GLU A 89 16.83 -1.73 -13.66
CA GLU A 89 16.74 -3.15 -13.28
C GLU A 89 16.70 -3.34 -11.76
N LEU A 90 17.58 -2.67 -11.01
CA LEU A 90 17.57 -2.68 -9.54
C LEU A 90 16.24 -2.18 -8.94
N LEU A 91 15.63 -1.18 -9.59
CA LEU A 91 14.31 -0.69 -9.20
C LEU A 91 13.20 -1.68 -9.54
N ALA A 92 13.25 -2.30 -10.71
CA ALA A 92 12.26 -3.28 -11.13
C ALA A 92 12.27 -4.49 -10.19
N GLU A 93 13.45 -4.96 -9.79
CA GLU A 93 13.61 -6.03 -8.80
C GLU A 93 13.04 -5.62 -7.44
N SER A 94 13.42 -4.43 -6.95
CA SER A 94 12.89 -3.87 -5.71
C SER A 94 11.37 -3.75 -5.68
N ASP A 95 10.75 -3.31 -6.77
CA ASP A 95 9.30 -3.22 -6.91
C ASP A 95 8.65 -4.61 -6.97
N ALA A 96 9.28 -5.57 -7.65
CA ALA A 96 8.81 -6.95 -7.74
C ALA A 96 8.81 -7.62 -6.36
N PHE A 97 9.92 -7.52 -5.63
CA PHE A 97 10.05 -8.03 -4.25
C PHE A 97 8.96 -7.48 -3.33
N VAL A 98 8.75 -6.15 -3.30
CA VAL A 98 7.72 -5.53 -2.46
C VAL A 98 6.32 -6.02 -2.87
N ALA A 99 6.04 -6.15 -4.17
CA ALA A 99 4.75 -6.61 -4.65
C ALA A 99 4.47 -8.08 -4.30
N GLU A 100 5.45 -8.96 -4.48
CA GLU A 100 5.37 -10.38 -4.17
C GLU A 100 5.21 -10.60 -2.66
N LEU A 101 6.08 -10.00 -1.85
CA LEU A 101 6.03 -10.11 -0.40
C LEU A 101 4.66 -9.65 0.14
N ARG A 102 4.11 -8.55 -0.41
CA ARG A 102 2.77 -8.10 -0.07
C ARG A 102 1.69 -9.12 -0.47
N ALA A 103 1.75 -9.65 -1.68
CA ALA A 103 0.74 -10.58 -2.19
C ALA A 103 0.70 -11.88 -1.36
N GLU A 104 1.86 -12.42 -0.99
CA GLU A 104 1.97 -13.62 -0.17
C GLU A 104 1.45 -13.41 1.25
N ASN A 105 1.70 -12.23 1.82
CA ASN A 105 1.42 -11.96 3.23
C ASN A 105 0.10 -11.20 3.48
N ALA A 106 -0.59 -10.71 2.45
CA ALA A 106 -1.84 -9.96 2.58
C ALA A 106 -2.93 -10.72 3.36
N VAL A 107 -2.91 -12.07 3.31
CA VAL A 107 -3.83 -12.92 4.07
C VAL A 107 -3.71 -12.72 5.59
N HIS A 108 -2.54 -12.32 6.09
CA HIS A 108 -2.27 -12.11 7.50
C HIS A 108 -2.87 -10.81 8.04
N ILE A 109 -3.17 -9.81 7.19
CA ILE A 109 -3.70 -8.52 7.62
C ILE A 109 -4.98 -8.67 8.44
N ARG A 110 -5.87 -9.58 8.05
CA ARG A 110 -7.13 -9.80 8.80
C ARG A 110 -6.89 -10.17 10.26
N ASN A 111 -5.76 -10.82 10.56
CA ASN A 111 -5.42 -11.30 11.90
C ASN A 111 -4.49 -10.33 12.62
N ALA A 112 -4.15 -9.19 12.01
CA ALA A 112 -3.39 -8.16 12.70
C ALA A 112 -4.24 -7.63 13.86
N GLY A 113 -3.64 -7.50 15.04
CA GLY A 113 -4.34 -6.93 16.19
C GLY A 113 -4.91 -5.53 15.89
N ARG A 114 -5.72 -5.01 16.82
CA ARG A 114 -6.43 -3.72 16.65
C ARG A 114 -5.53 -2.57 16.17
N ASP A 115 -4.37 -2.38 16.80
CA ASP A 115 -3.54 -1.19 16.55
C ASP A 115 -2.94 -1.14 15.13
N PRO A 116 -2.32 -2.22 14.60
CA PRO A 116 -1.93 -2.26 13.20
C PRO A 116 -3.06 -2.02 12.21
N LEU A 117 -4.25 -2.61 12.46
CA LEU A 117 -5.43 -2.39 11.62
C LEU A 117 -5.87 -0.92 11.61
N LEU A 118 -5.86 -0.27 12.78
CA LEU A 118 -6.17 1.15 12.90
C LEU A 118 -5.14 2.01 12.16
N GLU A 119 -3.86 1.64 12.15
CA GLU A 119 -2.86 2.42 11.42
C GLU A 119 -3.05 2.33 9.91
N ILE A 120 -3.45 1.17 9.36
CA ILE A 120 -3.86 1.08 7.96
C ILE A 120 -5.01 2.04 7.67
N GLN A 121 -6.06 2.04 8.50
CA GLN A 121 -7.22 2.92 8.30
C GLN A 121 -6.86 4.41 8.44
N ARG A 122 -5.96 4.76 9.35
CA ARG A 122 -5.45 6.15 9.48
C ARG A 122 -4.64 6.57 8.27
N ALA A 123 -3.79 5.68 7.74
CA ALA A 123 -3.03 5.93 6.52
C ALA A 123 -3.96 6.08 5.31
N GLN A 124 -4.98 5.22 5.18
CA GLN A 124 -6.02 5.33 4.15
C GLN A 124 -6.80 6.64 4.29
N LEU A 125 -7.21 7.03 5.49
CA LEU A 125 -7.90 8.30 5.72
C LEU A 125 -7.04 9.50 5.32
N ALA A 126 -5.74 9.47 5.63
CA ALA A 126 -4.80 10.52 5.23
C ALA A 126 -4.68 10.59 3.69
N LEU A 127 -4.58 9.44 3.04
CA LEU A 127 -4.54 9.32 1.58
C LEU A 127 -5.82 9.88 0.94
N LEU A 128 -7.00 9.45 1.38
CA LEU A 128 -8.28 9.92 0.86
C LEU A 128 -8.45 11.44 1.02
N LYS A 129 -8.05 11.98 2.18
CA LYS A 129 -8.05 13.44 2.41
C LYS A 129 -7.07 14.17 1.49
N GLY A 130 -5.87 13.63 1.28
CA GLY A 130 -4.91 14.23 0.34
C GLY A 130 -5.40 14.24 -1.11
N LEU A 131 -6.34 13.35 -1.45
CA LEU A 131 -6.93 13.22 -2.78
C LEU A 131 -8.29 13.93 -2.93
N SER A 132 -8.80 14.63 -1.91
CA SER A 132 -10.14 15.25 -1.94
C SER A 132 -10.31 16.25 -3.09
N GLU A 133 -9.23 16.98 -3.42
CA GLU A 133 -9.21 17.94 -4.54
C GLU A 133 -9.08 17.27 -5.92
N THR A 134 -8.92 15.94 -5.96
CA THR A 134 -8.91 15.13 -7.19
C THR A 134 -9.96 14.00 -7.12
N PRO A 135 -11.27 14.33 -7.22
CA PRO A 135 -12.35 13.40 -6.87
C PRO A 135 -12.33 12.05 -7.60
N LYS A 136 -11.94 12.02 -8.88
CA LYS A 136 -11.82 10.76 -9.65
C LYS A 136 -10.73 9.85 -9.09
N LEU A 137 -9.59 10.41 -8.72
CA LEU A 137 -8.47 9.66 -8.14
C LEU A 137 -8.83 9.20 -6.73
N CYS A 138 -9.49 10.05 -5.94
CA CYS A 138 -10.01 9.64 -4.64
C CYS A 138 -11.01 8.50 -4.73
N LEU A 139 -11.97 8.55 -5.67
CA LEU A 139 -12.93 7.47 -5.89
C LEU A 139 -12.23 6.15 -6.22
N ALA A 140 -11.26 6.16 -7.13
CA ALA A 140 -10.53 4.94 -7.50
C ALA A 140 -9.82 4.33 -6.27
N VAL A 141 -9.16 5.16 -5.46
CA VAL A 141 -8.52 4.72 -4.21
C VAL A 141 -9.54 4.25 -3.16
N ALA A 142 -10.66 4.94 -3.02
CA ALA A 142 -11.70 4.60 -2.05
C ALA A 142 -12.38 3.25 -2.39
N LYS A 143 -12.43 2.89 -3.67
CA LYS A 143 -13.08 1.67 -4.16
C LYS A 143 -12.20 0.43 -4.06
N GLY A 144 -10.94 0.53 -4.48
CA GLY A 144 -10.05 -0.64 -4.56
C GLY A 144 -8.62 -0.38 -4.12
N GLY A 145 -8.39 0.67 -3.33
CA GLY A 145 -7.04 1.00 -2.86
C GLY A 145 -6.11 1.45 -4.00
N LEU A 146 -4.81 1.35 -3.77
CA LEU A 146 -3.82 1.76 -4.78
C LEU A 146 -3.62 0.73 -5.90
N SER A 147 -4.09 -0.50 -5.75
CA SER A 147 -3.95 -1.57 -6.77
C SER A 147 -4.77 -1.28 -8.04
N GLU A 148 -5.86 -0.52 -7.93
CA GLU A 148 -6.72 -0.14 -9.06
C GLU A 148 -6.15 1.02 -9.90
N LEU A 149 -5.04 1.61 -9.49
CA LEU A 149 -4.48 2.77 -10.15
C LEU A 149 -3.47 2.40 -11.23
N SER A 150 -3.58 3.08 -12.38
CA SER A 150 -2.51 3.06 -13.37
C SER A 150 -1.25 3.73 -12.84
N ARG A 151 -0.10 3.47 -13.49
CA ARG A 151 1.17 4.12 -13.15
C ARG A 151 1.10 5.65 -13.17
N VAL A 152 0.35 6.21 -14.13
CA VAL A 152 0.14 7.66 -14.26
C VAL A 152 -0.71 8.21 -13.13
N GLU A 153 -1.62 7.41 -12.57
CA GLU A 153 -2.43 7.80 -11.42
C GLU A 153 -1.65 7.70 -10.11
N LEU A 154 -0.86 6.63 -9.94
CA LEU A 154 0.03 6.47 -8.81
C LEU A 154 1.06 7.60 -8.70
N SER A 155 1.59 8.09 -9.84
CA SER A 155 2.57 9.20 -9.84
C SER A 155 1.98 10.55 -9.41
N ARG A 156 0.66 10.66 -9.34
CA ARG A 156 -0.05 11.85 -8.86
C ARG A 156 -0.31 11.83 -7.36
N ILE A 157 0.00 10.72 -6.69
CA ILE A 157 -0.13 10.59 -5.23
C ILE A 157 1.15 11.09 -4.59
N GLU A 158 1.00 11.89 -3.52
CA GLU A 158 2.15 12.33 -2.74
C GLU A 158 2.93 11.12 -2.18
N PRO A 159 4.25 11.03 -2.43
CA PRO A 159 5.04 9.87 -2.02
C PRO A 159 4.94 9.53 -0.53
N ASN A 160 4.81 10.54 0.34
CA ASN A 160 4.66 10.33 1.78
C ASN A 160 3.35 9.65 2.16
N LEU A 161 2.24 9.94 1.45
CA LEU A 161 0.95 9.31 1.70
C LEU A 161 0.95 7.86 1.24
N HIS A 162 1.53 7.60 0.06
CA HIS A 162 1.70 6.24 -0.46
C HIS A 162 2.61 5.42 0.47
N GLY A 163 3.77 5.94 0.83
CA GLY A 163 4.74 5.31 1.72
C GLY A 163 4.17 4.93 3.07
N ARG A 164 3.43 5.85 3.70
CA ARG A 164 2.76 5.58 4.98
C ARG A 164 1.76 4.43 4.87
N TRP A 165 0.98 4.36 3.78
CA TRP A 165 -0.01 3.31 3.58
C TRP A 165 0.63 1.93 3.34
N LEU A 166 1.71 1.86 2.55
CA LEU A 166 2.46 0.61 2.36
C LEU A 166 3.14 0.16 3.67
N THR A 167 3.80 1.08 4.37
CA THR A 167 4.47 0.78 5.65
C THR A 167 3.49 0.21 6.68
N ALA A 168 2.30 0.80 6.81
CA ALA A 168 1.26 0.30 7.71
C ALA A 168 0.78 -1.11 7.33
N GLN A 169 0.69 -1.42 6.03
CA GLN A 169 0.32 -2.76 5.57
C GLN A 169 1.40 -3.80 5.91
N PHE A 170 2.68 -3.53 5.68
CA PHE A 170 3.76 -4.46 6.05
C PHE A 170 3.85 -4.69 7.55
N ALA A 171 3.71 -3.63 8.36
CA ALA A 171 3.64 -3.78 9.81
C ALA A 171 2.46 -4.66 10.25
N ALA A 172 1.28 -4.49 9.63
CA ALA A 172 0.11 -5.32 9.93
C ALA A 172 0.24 -6.76 9.46
N MET A 173 0.82 -6.99 8.27
CA MET A 173 1.11 -8.33 7.75
C MET A 173 2.01 -9.11 8.71
N ALA A 174 3.13 -8.51 9.13
CA ALA A 174 4.05 -9.10 10.08
C ALA A 174 3.36 -9.37 11.44
N ALA A 175 2.65 -8.37 11.98
CA ALA A 175 1.92 -8.54 13.24
C ALA A 175 0.87 -9.66 13.19
N GLY A 176 0.11 -9.76 12.10
CA GLY A 176 -0.90 -10.79 11.90
C GLY A 176 -0.35 -12.18 11.59
N ARG A 177 0.90 -12.28 11.12
CA ARG A 177 1.64 -13.54 10.96
C ARG A 177 2.18 -14.01 12.32
N ASP A 178 2.83 -13.12 13.05
CA ASP A 178 3.61 -13.47 14.26
C ASP A 178 2.75 -13.57 15.51
N MET A 179 1.74 -12.71 15.64
CA MET A 179 0.82 -12.64 16.77
C MET A 179 -0.64 -12.56 16.28
N PRO A 180 -1.15 -13.65 15.64
CA PRO A 180 -2.47 -13.63 15.04
C PRO A 180 -3.58 -13.48 16.09
N GLU A 181 -4.44 -12.49 15.89
CA GLU A 181 -5.70 -12.33 16.62
C GLU A 181 -6.86 -12.84 15.76
N ALA A 182 -7.68 -13.74 16.32
CA ALA A 182 -8.82 -14.30 15.61
C ALA A 182 -10.06 -13.42 15.76
N PHE A 183 -10.54 -12.87 14.64
CA PHE A 183 -11.79 -12.12 14.59
C PHE A 183 -12.90 -12.92 13.93
N GLU A 184 -14.02 -13.08 14.64
CA GLU A 184 -15.27 -13.52 14.01
C GLU A 184 -15.67 -12.55 12.89
N LYS A 185 -16.33 -13.08 11.85
CA LYS A 185 -16.87 -12.21 10.79
C LYS A 185 -17.95 -11.28 11.38
N PRO A 186 -18.02 -10.01 10.93
CA PRO A 186 -19.09 -9.13 11.35
C PRO A 186 -20.45 -9.68 10.90
N SER A 187 -21.40 -9.68 11.81
CA SER A 187 -22.80 -10.03 11.52
C SER A 187 -23.55 -8.87 10.86
N GLU A 188 -24.72 -9.14 10.29
CA GLU A 188 -25.62 -8.08 9.79
C GLU A 188 -25.98 -7.07 10.90
N GLU A 189 -26.15 -7.56 12.13
CA GLU A 189 -26.43 -6.72 13.30
C GLU A 189 -25.26 -5.81 13.64
N ASP A 190 -24.01 -6.29 13.54
CA ASP A 190 -22.82 -5.45 13.73
C ASP A 190 -22.81 -4.29 12.73
N TRP A 191 -23.05 -4.58 11.44
CA TRP A 191 -23.13 -3.56 10.40
C TRP A 191 -24.27 -2.58 10.65
N ARG A 192 -25.44 -3.06 11.08
CA ARG A 192 -26.57 -2.19 11.41
C ARG A 192 -26.26 -1.23 12.56
N ILE A 193 -25.62 -1.71 13.62
CA ILE A 193 -25.19 -0.89 14.76
C ILE A 193 -24.15 0.15 14.30
N PHE A 194 -23.16 -0.29 13.52
CA PHE A 194 -22.11 0.57 13.00
C PHE A 194 -22.68 1.72 12.15
N LEU A 195 -23.52 1.39 11.16
CA LEU A 195 -24.13 2.36 10.25
C LEU A 195 -25.09 3.31 10.98
N LYS A 196 -25.84 2.80 11.97
CA LYS A 196 -26.64 3.65 12.85
C LYS A 196 -25.73 4.62 13.61
N GLY A 197 -24.64 4.15 14.20
CA GLY A 197 -23.68 4.98 14.92
C GLY A 197 -23.02 6.03 14.02
N TRP A 198 -22.77 5.71 12.74
CA TRP A 198 -22.29 6.69 11.77
C TRP A 198 -23.30 7.82 11.55
N ARG A 199 -24.55 7.48 11.25
CA ARG A 199 -25.63 8.46 11.09
C ARG A 199 -25.85 9.29 12.35
N ASP A 200 -25.84 8.66 13.52
CA ASP A 200 -26.05 9.35 14.79
C ASP A 200 -24.91 10.35 15.08
N ALA A 201 -23.67 10.04 14.66
CA ALA A 201 -22.52 10.94 14.78
C ALA A 201 -22.61 12.16 13.85
N GLU A 202 -23.19 12.00 12.65
CA GLU A 202 -23.42 13.08 11.69
C GLU A 202 -24.75 13.83 11.94
N GLY A 203 -25.58 13.34 12.87
CA GLY A 203 -26.91 13.87 13.19
C GLY A 203 -28.01 13.48 12.20
N GLU A 204 -27.67 13.27 10.93
CA GLU A 204 -28.59 12.81 9.88
C GLU A 204 -27.88 11.99 8.80
N THR A 205 -28.66 11.38 7.89
CA THR A 205 -28.10 10.75 6.70
C THR A 205 -27.73 11.81 5.68
N THR A 206 -26.44 11.99 5.42
CA THR A 206 -25.93 12.98 4.45
C THR A 206 -25.93 12.43 3.01
N PRO A 207 -25.92 13.30 1.99
CA PRO A 207 -25.77 12.87 0.59
C PRO A 207 -24.47 12.09 0.33
N ALA A 208 -23.36 12.50 0.96
CA ALA A 208 -22.07 11.80 0.85
C ALA A 208 -22.13 10.38 1.45
N MET A 209 -22.78 10.21 2.60
CA MET A 209 -23.02 8.90 3.20
C MET A 209 -23.82 8.00 2.26
N GLN A 210 -24.89 8.54 1.66
CA GLN A 210 -25.70 7.81 0.69
C GLN A 210 -24.92 7.43 -0.56
N ALA A 211 -24.12 8.35 -1.10
CA ALA A 211 -23.29 8.10 -2.27
C ALA A 211 -22.31 6.96 -2.01
N TYR A 212 -21.67 6.94 -0.85
CA TYR A 212 -20.76 5.85 -0.48
C TYR A 212 -21.48 4.52 -0.24
N LEU A 213 -22.56 4.50 0.55
CA LEU A 213 -23.28 3.27 0.91
C LEU A 213 -23.99 2.59 -0.27
N TRP A 214 -24.40 3.37 -1.28
CA TRP A 214 -25.04 2.84 -2.50
C TRP A 214 -24.08 2.65 -3.66
N SER A 215 -22.78 2.81 -3.42
CA SER A 215 -21.76 2.76 -4.46
C SER A 215 -22.07 3.69 -5.64
N ASN A 216 -22.58 4.89 -5.38
CA ASN A 216 -22.92 5.87 -6.41
C ASN A 216 -21.65 6.59 -6.91
N GLU A 217 -21.18 6.18 -8.09
CA GLU A 217 -19.98 6.72 -8.72
C GLU A 217 -20.24 7.95 -9.62
N GLU A 218 -21.51 8.36 -9.78
CA GLU A 218 -21.88 9.50 -10.64
C GLU A 218 -21.33 10.84 -10.13
N ASP A 219 -21.19 10.96 -8.80
CA ASP A 219 -20.52 12.08 -8.15
C ASP A 219 -19.31 11.58 -7.34
N PRO A 220 -18.10 11.56 -7.96
CA PRO A 220 -16.89 11.13 -7.28
C PRO A 220 -16.54 11.98 -6.05
N GLY A 221 -17.00 13.23 -5.99
CA GLY A 221 -16.78 14.12 -4.85
C GLY A 221 -17.56 13.64 -3.63
N LEU A 222 -18.87 13.43 -3.79
CA LEU A 222 -19.72 12.90 -2.73
C LEU A 222 -19.31 11.49 -2.29
N TYR A 223 -18.91 10.63 -3.23
CA TYR A 223 -18.40 9.30 -2.89
C TYR A 223 -17.14 9.40 -2.02
N CYS A 224 -16.17 10.22 -2.43
CA CYS A 224 -14.93 10.44 -1.69
C CYS A 224 -15.19 11.00 -0.28
N GLU A 225 -16.07 12.00 -0.16
CA GLU A 225 -16.48 12.55 1.13
C GLU A 225 -17.11 11.48 2.04
N GLY A 226 -17.97 10.63 1.47
CA GLY A 226 -18.59 9.52 2.19
C GLY A 226 -17.57 8.47 2.64
N ALA A 227 -16.60 8.12 1.80
CA ALA A 227 -15.51 7.21 2.14
C ALA A 227 -14.64 7.77 3.29
N ILE A 228 -14.33 9.07 3.27
CA ILE A 228 -13.63 9.77 4.35
C ILE A 228 -14.45 9.72 5.65
N GLY A 229 -15.76 9.94 5.57
CA GLY A 229 -16.68 9.82 6.72
C GLY A 229 -16.71 8.40 7.29
N PHE A 230 -16.80 7.40 6.42
CA PHE A 230 -16.80 5.99 6.81
C PHE A 230 -15.50 5.61 7.53
N ALA A 231 -14.34 5.95 6.95
CA ALA A 231 -13.04 5.67 7.56
C ALA A 231 -12.87 6.37 8.92
N ARG A 232 -13.33 7.63 9.06
CA ARG A 232 -13.36 8.34 10.35
C ARG A 232 -14.19 7.59 11.39
N ARG A 233 -15.39 7.13 11.01
CA ARG A 233 -16.26 6.39 11.92
C ARG A 233 -15.63 5.04 12.30
N LEU A 234 -15.03 4.34 11.34
CA LEU A 234 -14.36 3.06 11.56
C LEU A 234 -13.21 3.18 12.56
N ILE A 235 -12.38 4.22 12.42
CA ILE A 235 -11.28 4.50 13.36
C ILE A 235 -11.83 4.84 14.76
N ALA A 236 -12.94 5.57 14.83
CA ALA A 236 -13.54 6.00 16.09
C ALA A 236 -14.32 4.88 16.83
N ASP A 237 -14.67 3.78 16.16
CA ASP A 237 -15.42 2.69 16.78
C ASP A 237 -14.52 1.78 17.62
N THR A 238 -14.70 1.83 18.94
CA THR A 238 -13.97 1.00 19.91
C THR A 238 -14.76 -0.20 20.40
N THR A 239 -15.96 -0.43 19.87
CA THR A 239 -16.79 -1.57 20.26
C THR A 239 -16.24 -2.89 19.73
N PRO A 240 -16.56 -4.04 20.35
CA PRO A 240 -16.21 -5.35 19.79
C PRO A 240 -16.75 -5.56 18.36
N SER A 241 -17.97 -5.09 18.08
CA SER A 241 -18.56 -5.10 16.74
C SER A 241 -17.74 -4.27 15.75
N GLY A 242 -17.34 -3.05 16.15
CA GLY A 242 -16.47 -2.19 15.34
C GLY A 242 -15.12 -2.81 15.04
N LEU A 243 -14.55 -3.58 15.98
CA LEU A 243 -13.29 -4.29 15.77
C LEU A 243 -13.41 -5.41 14.73
N ARG A 244 -14.51 -6.18 14.74
CA ARG A 244 -14.80 -7.18 13.69
C ARG A 244 -14.93 -6.54 12.32
N ILE A 245 -15.65 -5.42 12.24
CA ILE A 245 -15.81 -4.65 11.00
C ILE A 245 -14.45 -4.10 10.54
N LEU A 246 -13.65 -3.55 11.45
CA LEU A 246 -12.31 -3.05 11.16
C LEU A 246 -11.42 -4.14 10.54
N ALA A 247 -11.39 -5.33 11.15
CA ALA A 247 -10.60 -6.46 10.64
C ALA A 247 -11.09 -6.93 9.26
N ASP A 248 -12.40 -7.10 9.08
CA ASP A 248 -12.99 -7.57 7.82
C ASP A 248 -12.82 -6.55 6.69
N TYR A 249 -13.14 -5.28 6.94
CA TYR A 249 -13.03 -4.19 5.97
C TYR A 249 -11.58 -3.93 5.58
N THR A 250 -10.66 -3.84 6.54
CA THR A 250 -9.23 -3.60 6.25
C THR A 250 -8.63 -4.74 5.43
N ALA A 251 -8.97 -5.98 5.73
CA ALA A 251 -8.51 -7.14 4.96
C ALA A 251 -9.06 -7.15 3.53
N SER A 252 -10.26 -6.60 3.30
CA SER A 252 -10.83 -6.51 1.95
C SER A 252 -10.12 -5.49 1.06
N LEU A 253 -9.56 -4.43 1.66
CA LEU A 253 -8.84 -3.36 0.95
C LEU A 253 -7.38 -3.70 0.62
N ALA A 254 -6.83 -4.73 1.28
CA ALA A 254 -5.45 -5.14 1.08
C ALA A 254 -5.27 -6.23 0.01
N ARG A 255 -6.37 -6.67 -0.60
CA ARG A 255 -6.40 -7.65 -1.71
C ARG A 255 -6.52 -6.92 -3.04
#